data_AF-A0A134CFS8-F1
#
_entry.id   AF-A0A134CFS8-F1
#
_cell.length_a   1.000
_cell.length_b   1.000
_cell.length_c   1.000
_cell.angle_alpha   90.00
_cell.angle_beta   90.00
_cell.angle_gamma   90.00
#
_symmetry.space_group_name_H-M   'P 1'
#
loop_
_entity.id
_entity.type
_entity.pdbx_description
1 polymer ?
#
loop_
_entity_poly.entity_id
_entity_poly.type
_entity_poly.pdbx_seq_one_letter_code
_entity_poly.pdbx_strand_id
1 'polypeptide(L)'
;DLSLVFFKRATKLYPTATASELSYYVNDGILKPIGKEYIFQELVNPIHNRKDNQVTVSLTVEYIDQQTKATQVSQFDLVLEKNGSNWKIVK
;
A
#
# COMPACT_ATOMS: atom_id res chain seq x y z
N ASP A 1 14.69 -4.31 1.24
CA ASP A 1 13.87 -4.84 2.35
C ASP A 1 12.61 -5.51 1.81
N LEU A 2 12.21 -6.66 2.34
CA LEU A 2 11.02 -7.42 1.91
C LEU A 2 9.70 -6.71 2.24
N SER A 3 9.68 -5.86 3.28
CA SER A 3 8.53 -5.04 3.66
C SER A 3 8.15 -4.06 2.54
N LEU A 4 9.14 -3.36 1.98
CA LEU A 4 8.96 -2.41 0.88
C LEU A 4 8.54 -3.10 -0.42
N VAL A 5 9.06 -4.31 -0.68
CA VAL A 5 8.64 -5.14 -1.84
C VAL A 5 7.17 -5.54 -1.71
N PHE A 6 6.75 -5.98 -0.52
CA PHE A 6 5.35 -6.28 -0.25
C PHE A 6 4.47 -5.05 -0.46
N PHE A 7 4.85 -3.91 0.13
CA PHE A 7 4.07 -2.68 0.02
C PHE A 7 3.94 -2.20 -1.44
N LYS A 8 5.04 -2.21 -2.20
CA LYS A 8 5.03 -1.86 -3.63
C LYS A 8 4.08 -2.75 -4.45
N ARG A 9 3.89 -4.02 -4.08
CA ARG A 9 2.92 -4.90 -4.73
C ARG A 9 1.49 -4.54 -4.32
N ALA A 10 1.26 -4.29 -3.04
CA ALA A 10 -0.05 -3.88 -2.52
C ALA A 10 -0.54 -2.58 -3.19
N THR A 11 0.32 -1.55 -3.31
CA THR A 11 -0.05 -0.27 -3.93
C THR A 11 -0.32 -0.36 -5.42
N LYS A 12 0.33 -1.27 -6.14
CA LYS A 12 0.02 -1.51 -7.55
C LYS A 12 -1.37 -2.07 -7.76
N LEU A 13 -1.85 -2.88 -6.81
CA LEU A 13 -3.19 -3.47 -6.83
C LEU A 13 -4.25 -2.49 -6.29
N TYR A 14 -3.91 -1.71 -5.27
CA TYR A 14 -4.85 -0.96 -4.43
C TYR A 14 -5.90 -0.11 -5.17
N PRO A 15 -5.55 0.68 -6.21
CA PRO A 15 -6.53 1.56 -6.83
C PRO A 15 -7.75 0.85 -7.42
N THR A 16 -7.54 -0.35 -7.96
CA THR A 16 -8.56 -1.16 -8.63
C THR A 16 -9.04 -2.34 -7.80
N ALA A 17 -8.40 -2.60 -6.66
CA ALA A 17 -8.68 -3.77 -5.84
C ALA A 17 -10.09 -3.76 -5.26
N THR A 18 -10.76 -4.90 -5.34
CA THR A 18 -11.97 -5.18 -4.56
C THR A 18 -11.63 -5.39 -3.07
N ALA A 19 -12.63 -5.34 -2.20
CA ALA A 19 -12.44 -5.63 -0.77
C ALA A 19 -11.88 -7.06 -0.54
N SER A 20 -12.31 -8.05 -1.33
CA SER A 20 -11.81 -9.42 -1.23
C SER A 20 -10.34 -9.52 -1.66
N GLU A 21 -9.93 -8.85 -2.73
CA GLU A 21 -8.53 -8.81 -3.16
C GLU A 21 -7.63 -8.08 -2.14
N LEU A 22 -8.14 -7.02 -1.49
CA LEU A 22 -7.40 -6.30 -0.46
C LEU A 22 -7.20 -7.08 0.83
N SER A 23 -8.10 -8.02 1.15
CA SER A 23 -8.06 -8.79 2.40
C SER A 23 -6.77 -9.62 2.57
N TYR A 24 -6.07 -9.93 1.48
CA TYR A 24 -4.76 -10.57 1.49
C TYR A 24 -3.66 -9.63 2.04
N TYR A 25 -3.74 -8.34 1.71
CA TYR A 25 -2.71 -7.36 2.03
C TYR A 25 -3.03 -6.55 3.28
N VAL A 26 -4.31 -6.39 3.63
CA VAL A 26 -4.78 -5.40 4.61
C VAL A 26 -5.81 -6.04 5.54
N ASN A 27 -5.77 -5.69 6.83
CA ASN A 27 -6.84 -6.05 7.77
C ASN A 27 -8.12 -5.28 7.48
N ASP A 28 -9.25 -5.89 7.80
CA ASP A 28 -10.58 -5.34 7.49
C ASP A 28 -10.74 -3.92 8.07
N GLY A 29 -11.25 -3.02 7.22
CA GLY A 29 -11.55 -1.65 7.60
C GLY A 29 -10.37 -0.67 7.60
N ILE A 30 -9.12 -1.11 7.44
CA ILE A 30 -7.95 -0.21 7.42
C ILE A 30 -7.87 0.58 6.11
N LEU A 31 -7.94 -0.10 4.95
CA LEU A 31 -8.01 0.53 3.64
C LEU A 31 -9.30 0.15 2.92
N LYS A 32 -10.03 1.15 2.45
CA LYS A 32 -11.21 0.96 1.61
C LYS A 32 -10.81 0.93 0.14
N PRO A 33 -11.46 0.09 -0.70
CA PRO A 33 -11.31 0.14 -2.15
C PRO A 33 -11.47 1.58 -2.68
N ILE A 34 -10.56 2.00 -3.56
CA ILE A 34 -10.67 3.32 -4.21
C ILE A 34 -11.60 3.23 -5.43
N GLY A 35 -11.51 2.15 -6.21
CA GLY A 35 -12.32 1.94 -7.41
C GLY A 35 -11.96 2.92 -8.53
N LYS A 36 -10.68 3.24 -8.69
CA LYS A 36 -10.18 4.16 -9.72
C LYS A 36 -9.11 3.50 -10.56
N GLU A 37 -9.13 3.82 -11.84
CA GLU A 37 -8.15 3.40 -12.84
C GLU A 37 -6.86 4.24 -12.70
N TYR A 38 -6.16 4.06 -11.59
CA TYR A 38 -4.89 4.72 -11.33
C TYR A 38 -3.73 3.77 -11.66
N ILE A 39 -2.79 4.24 -12.49
CA ILE A 39 -1.57 3.51 -12.80
C ILE A 39 -0.52 3.87 -11.77
N PHE A 40 0.04 2.86 -11.09
CA PHE A 40 1.19 3.06 -10.22
C PHE A 40 2.37 3.67 -10.98
N GLN A 41 2.87 4.81 -10.51
CA GLN A 41 4.06 5.46 -11.05
C GLN A 41 5.27 5.13 -10.18
N GLU A 42 5.30 5.58 -8.93
CA GLU A 42 6.43 5.34 -8.04
C GLU A 42 6.10 5.43 -6.54
N LEU A 43 7.07 4.99 -5.72
CA LEU A 43 7.09 5.24 -4.28
C LEU A 43 8.07 6.38 -4.02
N VAL A 44 7.59 7.48 -3.45
CA VAL A 44 8.39 8.66 -3.15
C VAL A 44 8.81 8.62 -1.68
N ASN A 45 10.13 8.75 -1.47
CA ASN A 45 10.79 8.85 -0.16
C ASN A 45 10.28 7.88 0.92
N PRO A 46 10.26 6.56 0.67
CA PRO A 46 9.76 5.62 1.67
C PRO A 46 10.71 5.54 2.87
N ILE A 47 10.19 5.89 4.04
CA ILE A 47 10.84 5.70 5.33
C ILE A 47 10.25 4.45 5.96
N HIS A 48 11.09 3.50 6.35
CA HIS A 48 10.64 2.31 7.07
C HIS A 48 11.53 2.07 8.27
N ASN A 49 10.90 1.75 9.40
CA ASN A 49 11.59 1.39 10.63
C ASN A 49 11.03 0.06 11.12
N ARG A 50 11.92 -0.81 11.61
CA ARG A 50 11.53 -2.06 12.25
C ARG A 50 11.66 -1.91 13.75
N LYS A 51 10.61 -2.28 14.47
CA LYS A 51 10.62 -2.43 15.93
C LYS A 51 9.91 -3.73 16.27
N ASP A 52 10.63 -4.64 16.92
CA ASP A 52 10.14 -5.98 17.23
C ASP A 52 9.60 -6.70 15.97
N ASN A 53 8.35 -7.14 16.00
CA ASN A 53 7.68 -7.81 14.88
C ASN A 53 6.93 -6.85 13.94
N GLN A 54 6.99 -5.54 14.20
CA GLN A 54 6.31 -4.53 13.42
C GLN A 54 7.28 -3.76 12.52
N VAL A 55 6.81 -3.38 11.34
CA VAL A 55 7.47 -2.42 10.47
C VAL A 55 6.55 -1.23 10.28
N THR A 56 6.97 -0.06 10.72
CA THR A 56 6.27 1.20 10.42
C THR A 56 6.79 1.73 9.09
N VAL A 57 5.88 2.12 8.21
CA VAL A 57 6.20 2.64 6.88
C VAL A 57 5.49 3.97 6.67
N SER A 58 6.26 5.01 6.38
CA SER A 58 5.76 6.33 5.99
C SER A 58 6.24 6.60 4.57
N LEU A 59 5.31 6.80 3.64
CA LEU A 59 5.66 7.03 2.24
C LEU A 59 4.60 7.81 1.49
N THR A 60 4.99 8.26 0.30
CA THR A 60 4.07 8.77 -0.70
C THR A 60 4.05 7.83 -1.90
N VAL A 61 2.89 7.64 -2.50
CA VAL A 61 2.72 6.95 -3.78
C VAL A 61 2.19 7.95 -4.78
N GLU A 62 2.86 8.01 -5.92
CA GLU A 62 2.34 8.72 -7.08
C GLU A 62 1.67 7.73 -8.02
N TYR A 63 0.49 8.12 -8.48
CA TYR A 63 -0.24 7.44 -9.52
C TYR A 63 -0.56 8.39 -10.66
N ILE A 64 -0.74 7.84 -11.85
CA ILE A 64 -1.35 8.56 -12.97
C ILE A 64 -2.81 8.16 -13.07
N ASP A 65 -3.72 9.14 -12.97
CA ASP A 65 -5.14 8.93 -13.27
C ASP A 65 -5.31 8.70 -14.78
N GLN A 66 -5.81 7.51 -15.16
CA GLN A 66 -5.94 7.18 -16.59
C GLN A 66 -6.94 8.06 -17.33
N GLN A 67 -7.92 8.63 -16.66
CA GLN A 67 -8.96 9.45 -17.27
C GLN A 67 -8.46 10.89 -17.47
N THR A 68 -7.92 11.50 -16.42
CA THR A 68 -7.54 12.92 -16.42
C THR A 68 -6.10 13.15 -16.85
N LYS A 69 -5.26 12.10 -16.84
CA LYS A 69 -3.80 12.16 -17.03
C LYS A 69 -3.05 12.95 -15.95
N ALA A 70 -3.73 13.38 -14.90
CA ALA A 70 -3.12 14.06 -13.77
C ALA A 70 -2.37 13.06 -12.87
N THR A 71 -1.30 13.54 -12.24
CA THR A 71 -0.68 12.84 -11.12
C THR A 71 -1.59 12.94 -9.90
N GLN A 72 -2.01 11.79 -9.37
CA GLN A 72 -2.67 11.66 -8.08
C GLN A 72 -1.63 11.23 -7.05
N VAL A 73 -1.61 11.93 -5.92
CA VAL A 73 -0.65 11.71 -4.83
C VAL A 73 -1.38 11.17 -3.62
N SER A 74 -0.96 10.00 -3.13
CA SER A 74 -1.48 9.39 -1.91
C SER A 74 -0.38 9.18 -0.89
N GLN A 75 -0.58 9.69 0.33
CA GLN A 75 0.34 9.53 1.45
C GLN A 75 -0.18 8.45 2.39
N PHE A 76 0.75 7.64 2.92
CA PHE A 76 0.44 6.53 3.81
C PHE A 76 1.40 6.51 4.99
N ASP A 77 0.82 6.37 6.18
CA ASP A 77 1.52 6.00 7.41
C ASP A 77 0.92 4.69 7.89
N LEU A 78 1.68 3.61 7.79
CA LEU A 78 1.19 2.24 7.98
C LEU A 78 2.05 1.44 8.95
N VAL A 79 1.45 0.42 9.53
CA VAL A 79 2.11 -0.61 10.31
C VAL A 79 1.90 -1.95 9.64
N LEU A 80 3.00 -2.67 9.40
CA LEU A 80 2.99 -4.02 8.87
C LEU A 80 3.40 -5.00 9.95
N GLU A 81 2.71 -6.13 9.99
CA GLU A 81 3.05 -7.28 10.82
C GLU A 81 3.26 -8.53 9.95
N LYS A 82 4.14 -9.43 10.39
CA LYS A 82 4.22 -10.76 9.78
C LYS A 82 3.03 -11.61 10.24
N ASN A 83 2.26 -12.10 9.30
CA ASN A 83 1.24 -13.12 9.50
C ASN A 83 1.71 -14.42 8.80
N GLY A 84 2.32 -15.31 9.59
CA GLY A 84 2.99 -16.51 9.06
C GLY A 84 4.17 -16.17 8.16
N SER A 85 4.12 -16.61 6.90
CA SER A 85 5.14 -16.31 5.88
C SER A 85 4.92 -14.99 5.14
N ASN A 86 3.77 -14.34 5.33
CA ASN A 86 3.37 -13.13 4.61
C ASN A 86 3.38 -11.89 5.52
N TRP A 87 3.39 -10.72 4.90
CA TRP A 87 3.15 -9.44 5.58
C TRP A 87 1.68 -9.04 5.46
N LYS A 88 1.18 -8.27 6.42
CA LYS A 88 -0.14 -7.67 6.37
C LYS A 88 -0.12 -6.25 6.95
N ILE A 89 -0.86 -5.33 6.35
CA ILE A 89 -1.08 -3.98 6.87
C ILE A 89 -2.14 -4.07 7.97
N VAL A 90 -1.77 -3.68 9.18
CA VAL A 90 -2.61 -3.80 10.39
C VAL A 90 -3.07 -2.46 10.95
N LYS A 91 -2.42 -1.37 10.56
CA LYS A 91 -2.76 0.01 10.93
C LYS A 91 -2.27 0.96 9.84
#